data_AF-A0A7V7NUU1-F1
#
_entry.id   AF-A0A7V7NUU1-F1
#
_cell.length_a   1.000
_cell.length_b   1.000
_cell.length_c   1.000
_cell.angle_alpha   90.00
_cell.angle_beta   90.00
_cell.angle_gamma   90.00
#
_symmetry.space_group_name_H-M   'P 1'
#
loop_
_entity.id
_entity.type
_entity.pdbx_description
1 polymer ?
#
loop_
_entity_poly.entity_id
_entity_poly.type
_entity_poly.pdbx_seq_one_letter_code
_entity_poly.pdbx_strand_id
1 'polypeptide(L)'
;MNKLSLLLPALFMFAGCAPTPTTQQPSVDVVSVTNKFSLTLSGKALSDQEKADISDFISRRGALSNLMVKITKTTPKGESQIEKVRLHLIESGLYPSQIWVADEATEGKGDITILVESYRAKVTACDAGKTPRTTVNAYRTQRNFGCANANALAQMVANPKDLIVGQPMSGTQGQKAVSSIDNYLAPPPQNQQTINGSSTNTLGGSL
;
A
#
# COMPACT_ATOMS: atom_id res chain seq x y z
N MET A 1 -2.07 73.69 -18.80
CA MET A 1 -1.44 73.37 -17.50
C MET A 1 -1.98 72.03 -17.02
N ASN A 2 -1.17 70.98 -17.17
CA ASN A 2 -1.53 69.57 -17.00
C ASN A 2 -1.77 69.22 -15.52
N LYS A 3 -2.98 68.80 -15.17
CA LYS A 3 -3.29 68.10 -13.91
C LYS A 3 -3.80 66.70 -14.22
N LEU A 4 -2.91 65.87 -14.77
CA LEU A 4 -3.21 64.46 -15.05
C LEU A 4 -1.97 63.59 -14.79
N SER A 5 -1.39 63.68 -13.59
CA SER A 5 -0.18 62.92 -13.23
C SER A 5 -0.14 62.49 -11.76
N LEU A 6 -1.30 62.22 -11.16
CA LEU A 6 -1.38 61.87 -9.72
C LEU A 6 -2.35 60.72 -9.39
N LEU A 7 -2.74 59.92 -10.38
CA LEU A 7 -3.63 58.76 -10.22
C LEU A 7 -2.98 57.43 -10.64
N LEU A 8 -1.64 57.32 -10.55
CA LEU A 8 -0.94 56.07 -10.86
C LEU A 8 -0.28 55.30 -9.68
N PRO A 9 -0.09 55.82 -8.44
CA PRO A 9 0.55 55.01 -7.40
C PRO A 9 -0.44 54.20 -6.55
N ALA A 10 -1.75 54.41 -6.66
CA ALA A 10 -2.73 53.81 -5.74
C ALA A 10 -3.16 52.37 -6.10
N LEU A 11 -2.83 51.86 -7.29
CA LEU A 11 -3.32 50.54 -7.74
C LEU A 11 -2.41 49.36 -7.37
N PHE A 12 -1.22 49.60 -6.82
CA PHE A 12 -0.27 48.53 -6.46
C PHE A 12 -0.41 47.97 -5.04
N MET A 13 -1.31 48.53 -4.21
CA MET A 13 -1.49 48.11 -2.81
C MET A 13 -2.46 46.93 -2.61
N PHE A 14 -3.04 46.36 -3.68
CA PHE A 14 -3.97 45.21 -3.58
C PHE A 14 -3.42 43.87 -4.08
N ALA A 15 -2.14 43.80 -4.49
CA ALA A 15 -1.50 42.53 -4.87
C ALA A 15 -0.95 41.82 -3.63
N GLY A 16 -1.83 41.33 -2.75
CA GLY A 16 -1.41 40.84 -1.43
C GLY A 16 -2.23 39.68 -0.87
N CYS A 17 -2.61 38.71 -1.69
CA CYS A 17 -2.98 37.35 -1.25
C CYS A 17 -2.82 36.39 -2.43
N ALA A 18 -1.60 35.94 -2.70
CA ALA A 18 -1.42 34.73 -3.49
C ALA A 18 -1.92 33.56 -2.61
N PRO A 19 -2.87 32.73 -3.07
CA PRO A 19 -3.28 31.57 -2.30
C PRO A 19 -2.06 30.67 -2.12
N THR A 20 -1.69 30.41 -0.86
CA THR A 20 -0.73 29.36 -0.54
C THR A 20 -1.20 28.07 -1.20
N PRO A 21 -0.35 27.36 -1.97
CA PRO A 21 -0.76 26.11 -2.58
C PRO A 21 -1.18 25.17 -1.45
N THR A 22 -2.46 24.77 -1.46
CA THR A 22 -2.99 23.73 -0.58
C THR A 22 -2.05 22.53 -0.69
N THR A 23 -1.47 22.10 0.42
CA THR A 23 -0.72 20.85 0.52
C THR A 23 -1.53 19.75 -0.15
N GLN A 24 -1.03 19.23 -1.28
CA GLN A 24 -1.71 18.14 -1.99
C GLN A 24 -1.94 17.00 -1.00
N GLN A 25 -3.20 16.59 -0.89
CA GLN A 25 -3.58 15.44 -0.09
C GLN A 25 -2.78 14.22 -0.57
N PRO A 26 -2.15 13.44 0.32
CA PRO A 26 -1.40 12.27 -0.10
C PRO A 26 -2.31 11.34 -0.89
N SER A 27 -1.98 11.10 -2.16
CA SER A 27 -2.67 10.12 -2.99
C SER A 27 -2.06 8.74 -2.76
N VAL A 28 -2.91 7.73 -2.59
CA VAL A 28 -2.50 6.33 -2.52
C VAL A 28 -2.86 5.68 -3.83
N ASP A 29 -1.86 5.15 -4.52
CA ASP A 29 -2.05 4.36 -5.73
C ASP A 29 -2.44 2.93 -5.31
N VAL A 30 -3.61 2.48 -5.77
CA VAL A 30 -4.17 1.17 -5.42
C VAL A 30 -4.29 0.36 -6.70
N VAL A 31 -3.67 -0.82 -6.70
CA VAL A 31 -3.75 -1.78 -7.81
C VAL A 31 -4.74 -2.87 -7.41
N SER A 32 -5.72 -3.15 -8.28
CA SER A 32 -6.60 -4.32 -8.15
C SER A 32 -6.02 -5.49 -8.92
N VAL A 33 -6.03 -6.67 -8.30
CA VAL A 33 -5.68 -7.94 -8.95
C VAL A 33 -6.90 -8.84 -8.90
N THR A 34 -7.44 -9.17 -10.08
CA THR A 34 -8.63 -10.02 -10.22
C THR A 34 -8.22 -11.40 -10.70
N ASN A 35 -8.65 -12.44 -9.98
CA ASN A 35 -8.45 -13.84 -10.35
C ASN A 35 -9.80 -14.50 -10.60
N LYS A 36 -9.84 -15.41 -11.57
CA LYS A 36 -11.05 -16.14 -11.96
C LYS A 36 -10.92 -17.63 -11.65
N PHE A 37 -11.96 -18.19 -11.04
CA PHE A 37 -12.15 -19.62 -10.88
C PHE A 37 -13.50 -20.02 -11.46
N SER A 38 -13.50 -21.09 -12.24
CA SER A 38 -14.69 -21.60 -12.92
C SER A 38 -14.97 -23.01 -12.39
N LEU A 39 -16.19 -23.22 -11.88
CA LEU A 39 -16.62 -24.47 -11.29
C LEU A 39 -17.69 -25.11 -12.17
N THR A 40 -17.45 -26.35 -12.58
CA THR A 40 -18.49 -27.21 -13.17
C THR A 40 -19.03 -28.09 -12.07
N LEU A 41 -20.32 -27.99 -11.79
CA LEU A 41 -20.95 -28.74 -10.71
C LEU A 41 -21.16 -30.17 -11.17
N SER A 42 -20.90 -31.11 -10.28
CA SER A 42 -21.07 -32.55 -10.53
C SER A 42 -22.53 -32.96 -10.31
N GLY A 43 -23.13 -32.49 -9.21
CA GLY A 43 -24.46 -32.91 -8.76
C GLY A 43 -25.43 -31.78 -8.43
N LYS A 44 -26.47 -32.10 -7.65
CA LYS A 44 -27.48 -31.15 -7.14
C LYS A 44 -27.05 -30.46 -5.83
N ALA A 45 -25.88 -30.82 -5.31
CA ALA A 45 -25.25 -30.25 -4.12
C ALA A 45 -23.75 -30.12 -4.38
N LEU A 46 -23.11 -29.18 -3.68
CA LEU A 46 -21.66 -29.07 -3.63
C LEU A 46 -21.07 -30.30 -2.96
N SER A 47 -20.26 -31.04 -3.70
CA SER A 47 -19.42 -32.11 -3.19
C SER A 47 -18.30 -31.56 -2.30
N ASP A 48 -17.72 -32.42 -1.47
CA ASP A 48 -16.63 -32.03 -0.58
C ASP A 48 -15.38 -31.60 -1.36
N GLN A 49 -15.14 -32.20 -2.53
CA GLN A 49 -14.05 -31.78 -3.40
C GLN A 49 -14.28 -30.37 -3.95
N GLU A 50 -15.48 -30.06 -4.44
CA GLU A 50 -15.81 -28.73 -4.97
C GLU A 50 -15.69 -27.65 -3.88
N LYS A 51 -16.10 -27.97 -2.65
CA LYS A 51 -15.91 -27.11 -1.48
C LYS A 51 -14.43 -26.87 -1.17
N ALA A 52 -13.64 -27.94 -1.16
CA ALA A 52 -12.20 -27.87 -0.93
C ALA A 52 -11.52 -27.02 -2.01
N ASP A 53 -11.86 -27.22 -3.28
CA ASP A 53 -11.30 -26.46 -4.41
C ASP A 53 -11.60 -24.96 -4.30
N ILE A 54 -12.82 -24.58 -3.87
CA ILE A 54 -13.19 -23.19 -3.62
C ILE A 54 -12.34 -22.60 -2.48
N SER A 55 -12.24 -23.31 -1.36
CA SER A 55 -11.48 -22.84 -0.18
C SER A 55 -9.98 -22.74 -0.49
N ASP A 56 -9.43 -23.69 -1.24
CA ASP A 56 -8.05 -23.69 -1.73
C ASP A 56 -7.78 -22.53 -2.69
N PHE A 57 -8.71 -22.27 -3.61
CA PHE A 57 -8.59 -21.17 -4.56
C PHE A 57 -8.49 -19.82 -3.85
N ILE A 58 -9.30 -19.61 -2.80
CA ILE A 58 -9.37 -18.34 -2.07
C ILE A 58 -8.20 -18.16 -1.11
N SER A 59 -7.86 -19.18 -0.33
CA SER A 59 -6.76 -19.12 0.64
C SER A 59 -5.42 -18.77 -0.01
N ARG A 60 -5.21 -19.18 -1.27
CA ARG A 60 -4.02 -18.85 -2.06
C ARG A 60 -3.96 -17.39 -2.55
N ARG A 61 -5.03 -16.59 -2.41
CA ARG A 61 -5.08 -15.16 -2.85
C ARG A 61 -4.67 -14.17 -1.78
N GLY A 62 -4.47 -14.63 -0.54
CA GLY A 62 -3.98 -13.83 0.57
C GLY A 62 -4.91 -13.86 1.78
N ALA A 63 -4.78 -12.86 2.65
CA ALA A 63 -5.62 -12.74 3.84
C ALA A 63 -7.08 -12.54 3.44
N LEU A 64 -7.98 -13.36 4.00
CA LEU A 64 -9.42 -13.34 3.69
C LEU A 64 -10.06 -11.96 3.90
N SER A 65 -9.58 -11.18 4.88
CA SER A 65 -10.03 -9.82 5.17
C SER A 65 -9.79 -8.81 4.03
N ASN A 66 -8.93 -9.14 3.08
CA ASN A 66 -8.51 -8.24 2.00
C ASN A 66 -9.05 -8.67 0.63
N LEU A 67 -9.90 -9.70 0.62
CA LEU A 67 -10.50 -10.24 -0.58
C LEU A 67 -11.92 -9.70 -0.74
N MET A 68 -12.28 -9.40 -1.98
CA MET A 68 -13.66 -9.17 -2.39
C MET A 68 -14.01 -10.25 -3.40
N VAL A 69 -15.16 -10.88 -3.22
CA VAL A 69 -15.57 -12.04 -4.01
C VAL A 69 -16.85 -11.73 -4.73
N LYS A 70 -16.81 -11.85 -6.06
CA LYS A 70 -18.00 -11.79 -6.91
C LYS A 70 -18.31 -13.18 -7.45
N ILE A 71 -19.51 -13.67 -7.17
CA ILE A 71 -20.03 -14.94 -7.67
C ILE A 71 -20.94 -14.63 -8.85
N THR A 72 -20.74 -15.31 -9.98
CA THR A 72 -21.62 -15.23 -11.13
C THR A 72 -22.14 -16.61 -11.54
N LYS A 73 -23.38 -16.65 -12.02
CA LYS A 73 -24.02 -17.84 -12.60
C LYS A 73 -23.85 -17.83 -14.10
N THR A 74 -23.67 -19.02 -14.68
CA THR A 74 -23.65 -19.23 -16.13
C THR A 74 -24.77 -20.17 -16.56
N THR A 75 -25.16 -21.12 -15.71
CA THR A 75 -26.21 -22.10 -16.01
C THR A 75 -27.31 -22.13 -14.94
N PRO A 76 -28.52 -22.64 -15.25
CA PRO A 76 -29.57 -22.84 -14.25
C PRO A 76 -29.15 -23.76 -13.09
N LYS A 77 -28.24 -24.72 -13.38
CA LYS A 77 -27.65 -25.58 -12.35
C LYS A 77 -26.83 -24.75 -11.37
N GLY A 78 -25.99 -23.84 -11.87
CA GLY A 78 -25.22 -22.91 -11.05
C GLY A 78 -26.10 -21.98 -10.22
N GLU A 79 -27.17 -21.44 -10.81
CA GLU A 79 -28.14 -20.60 -10.12
C GLU A 79 -28.73 -21.28 -8.87
N SER A 80 -29.11 -22.55 -8.99
CA SER A 80 -29.66 -23.32 -7.87
C SER A 80 -28.68 -23.55 -6.69
N GLN A 81 -27.38 -23.33 -6.91
CA GLN A 81 -26.33 -23.59 -5.92
C GLN A 81 -25.60 -22.33 -5.43
N ILE A 82 -25.92 -21.15 -5.98
CA ILE A 82 -25.23 -19.90 -5.64
C ILE A 82 -25.24 -19.61 -4.13
N GLU A 83 -26.39 -19.77 -3.47
CA GLU A 83 -26.48 -19.50 -2.03
C GLU A 83 -25.66 -20.50 -1.21
N LYS A 84 -25.54 -21.76 -1.67
CA LYS A 84 -24.70 -22.74 -0.99
C LYS A 84 -23.21 -22.42 -1.15
N VAL A 85 -22.79 -21.94 -2.33
CA VAL A 85 -21.44 -21.42 -2.53
C VAL A 85 -21.20 -20.23 -1.60
N ARG A 86 -22.13 -19.26 -1.58
CA ARG A 86 -22.05 -18.09 -0.72
C ARG A 86 -21.93 -18.45 0.77
N LEU A 87 -22.74 -19.39 1.25
CA LEU A 87 -22.67 -19.88 2.64
C LEU A 87 -21.33 -20.56 2.93
N HIS A 88 -20.84 -21.41 2.03
CA HIS A 88 -19.54 -22.07 2.17
C HIS A 88 -18.39 -21.04 2.27
N LEU A 89 -18.47 -19.93 1.54
CA LEU A 89 -17.49 -18.84 1.65
C LEU A 89 -17.54 -18.13 3.01
N ILE A 90 -18.74 -17.92 3.54
CA ILE A 90 -18.94 -17.32 4.88
C ILE A 90 -18.39 -18.27 5.96
N GLU A 91 -18.70 -19.56 5.86
CA GLU A 91 -18.17 -20.60 6.75
C GLU A 91 -16.64 -20.73 6.66
N SER A 92 -16.07 -20.48 5.47
CA SER A 92 -14.63 -20.42 5.26
C SER A 92 -13.95 -19.17 5.85
N GLY A 93 -14.73 -18.23 6.41
CA GLY A 93 -14.23 -17.07 7.14
C GLY A 93 -14.28 -15.73 6.40
N LEU A 94 -14.95 -15.65 5.24
CA LEU A 94 -15.23 -14.36 4.61
C LEU A 94 -16.40 -13.66 5.29
N TYR A 95 -16.32 -12.35 5.40
CA TYR A 95 -17.45 -11.55 5.87
C TYR A 95 -18.54 -11.47 4.79
N PRO A 96 -19.84 -11.48 5.15
CA PRO A 96 -20.93 -11.35 4.18
C PRO A 96 -20.84 -10.08 3.32
N SER A 97 -20.27 -8.99 3.85
CA SER A 97 -20.03 -7.73 3.13
C SER A 97 -18.97 -7.83 2.04
N GLN A 98 -18.16 -8.90 2.04
CA GLN A 98 -17.12 -9.14 1.02
C GLN A 98 -17.63 -9.95 -0.17
N ILE A 99 -18.85 -10.49 -0.10
CA ILE A 99 -19.38 -11.42 -1.09
C ILE A 99 -20.53 -10.76 -1.83
N TRP A 100 -20.37 -10.60 -3.13
CA TRP A 100 -21.40 -10.11 -4.04
C TRP A 100 -21.82 -11.20 -5.01
N VAL A 101 -23.12 -11.34 -5.20
CA VAL A 101 -23.71 -12.25 -6.18
C VAL A 101 -24.23 -11.40 -7.34
N ALA A 102 -23.83 -11.73 -8.56
CA ALA A 102 -24.38 -11.06 -9.74
C ALA A 102 -25.80 -11.56 -10.03
N ASP A 103 -26.72 -10.61 -10.26
CA ASP A 103 -28.12 -10.92 -10.58
C ASP A 103 -28.27 -11.56 -11.96
N GLU A 104 -27.46 -11.12 -12.92
CA GLU A 104 -27.51 -11.59 -14.30
C GLU A 104 -26.60 -12.79 -14.52
N ALA A 105 -27.06 -13.70 -15.39
CA ALA A 105 -26.21 -14.76 -15.89
C ALA A 105 -25.13 -14.17 -16.81
N THR A 106 -23.89 -14.64 -16.63
CA THR A 106 -22.75 -14.22 -17.45
C THR A 106 -22.22 -15.40 -18.23
N GLU A 107 -21.80 -15.14 -19.47
CA GLU A 107 -21.13 -16.16 -20.28
C GLU A 107 -19.82 -16.57 -19.62
N GLY A 108 -19.59 -17.87 -19.53
CA GLY A 108 -18.48 -18.42 -18.77
C GLY A 108 -18.25 -19.89 -19.05
N LYS A 109 -17.11 -20.38 -18.57
CA LYS A 109 -16.83 -21.82 -18.52
C LYS A 109 -17.33 -22.32 -17.16
N GLY A 110 -18.02 -23.46 -17.16
CA GLY A 110 -18.62 -24.05 -15.96
C GLY A 110 -20.00 -23.49 -15.64
N ASP A 111 -20.54 -23.90 -14.49
CA ASP A 111 -21.88 -23.51 -14.00
C ASP A 111 -21.83 -22.23 -13.16
N ILE A 112 -20.75 -22.06 -12.39
CA ILE A 112 -20.50 -20.92 -11.51
C ILE A 112 -19.09 -20.38 -11.76
N THR A 113 -18.96 -19.06 -11.82
CA THR A 113 -17.66 -18.39 -11.83
C THR A 113 -17.48 -17.59 -10.54
N ILE A 114 -16.33 -17.74 -9.89
CA ILE A 114 -15.92 -17.00 -8.71
C ILE A 114 -14.78 -16.06 -9.12
N LEU A 115 -15.00 -14.77 -9.00
CA LEU A 115 -14.02 -13.72 -9.21
C LEU A 115 -13.54 -13.23 -7.85
N VAL A 116 -12.24 -13.32 -7.60
CA VAL A 116 -11.63 -12.82 -6.37
C VAL A 116 -10.77 -11.62 -6.72
N GLU A 117 -11.18 -10.48 -6.20
CA GLU A 117 -10.46 -9.21 -6.30
C GLU A 117 -9.70 -8.97 -5.01
N SER A 118 -8.46 -8.53 -5.14
CA SER A 118 -7.67 -8.10 -4.00
C SER A 118 -7.00 -6.78 -4.33
N TYR A 119 -7.05 -5.84 -3.38
CA TYR A 119 -6.41 -4.56 -3.51
C TYR A 119 -5.01 -4.61 -2.90
N ARG A 120 -4.06 -3.94 -3.56
CA ARG A 120 -2.70 -3.75 -3.06
C ARG A 120 -2.36 -2.28 -3.20
N ALA A 121 -2.00 -1.63 -2.10
CA ALA A 121 -1.49 -0.28 -2.16
C ALA A 121 -0.02 -0.30 -2.64
N LYS A 122 0.31 0.58 -3.57
CA LYS A 122 1.67 0.75 -4.07
C LYS A 122 2.43 1.66 -3.13
N VAL A 123 3.40 1.10 -2.43
CA VAL A 123 4.29 1.84 -1.52
C VAL A 123 5.52 2.30 -2.31
N THR A 124 5.74 3.61 -2.40
CA THR A 124 6.93 4.16 -3.06
C THR A 124 8.07 4.23 -2.04
N ALA A 125 9.28 3.82 -2.41
CA ALA A 125 10.44 4.00 -1.53
C ALA A 125 10.68 5.49 -1.29
N CYS A 126 10.53 5.95 -0.05
CA CYS A 126 10.87 7.32 0.31
C CYS A 126 12.37 7.44 0.48
N ASP A 127 13.05 8.12 -0.44
CA ASP A 127 14.47 8.42 -0.26
C ASP A 127 14.65 9.54 0.77
N ALA A 128 14.93 9.12 1.99
CA ALA A 128 15.38 10.01 3.04
C ALA A 128 16.88 9.95 3.23
N GLY A 129 17.60 10.63 2.34
CA GLY A 129 18.93 11.12 2.66
C GLY A 129 18.96 11.71 4.08
N LYS A 130 19.97 11.34 4.87
CA LYS A 130 20.09 11.75 6.27
C LYS A 130 20.24 13.27 6.34
N THR A 131 19.31 13.96 7.00
CA THR A 131 19.54 15.37 7.36
C THR A 131 20.74 15.40 8.33
N PRO A 132 21.76 16.25 8.10
CA PRO A 132 22.87 16.37 9.04
C PRO A 132 22.33 16.70 10.43
N ARG A 133 22.87 16.03 11.46
CA ARG A 133 22.51 16.28 12.86
C ARG A 133 22.93 17.72 13.20
N THR A 134 21.99 18.65 13.16
CA THR A 134 22.21 19.99 13.70
C THR A 134 21.98 19.94 15.21
N THR A 135 22.93 20.46 15.99
CA THR A 135 22.84 20.59 17.46
C THR A 135 21.71 21.54 17.88
N VAL A 136 21.26 22.39 16.96
CA VAL A 136 20.08 23.24 17.09
C VAL A 136 18.90 22.58 16.38
N ASN A 137 17.80 22.41 17.10
CA ASN A 137 16.52 21.96 16.56
C ASN A 137 15.93 23.10 15.72
N ALA A 138 16.42 23.27 14.50
CA ALA A 138 15.78 24.14 13.53
C ALA A 138 14.46 23.46 13.19
N TYR A 139 13.33 23.99 13.67
CA TYR A 139 11.95 23.54 13.44
C TYR A 139 11.59 23.45 11.95
N ARG A 140 12.26 22.56 11.22
CA ARG A 140 12.13 22.35 9.78
C ARG A 140 11.42 21.03 9.59
N THR A 141 10.41 21.07 8.73
CA THR A 141 9.74 19.85 8.25
C THR A 141 10.77 18.96 7.56
N GLN A 142 10.78 17.68 7.95
CA GLN A 142 11.65 16.69 7.31
C GLN A 142 11.24 16.54 5.85
N ARG A 143 12.22 16.51 4.94
CA ARG A 143 11.97 16.40 3.48
C ARG A 143 11.09 15.21 3.09
N ASN A 144 11.04 14.17 3.93
CA ASN A 144 10.29 12.93 3.67
C ASN A 144 8.99 12.79 4.44
N PHE A 145 8.55 13.81 5.17
CA PHE A 145 7.33 13.74 5.95
C PHE A 145 6.10 13.40 5.07
N GLY A 146 5.96 14.06 3.92
CA GLY A 146 4.84 13.79 2.99
C GLY A 146 4.85 12.36 2.43
N CYS A 147 6.01 11.87 1.99
CA CYS A 147 6.15 10.52 1.46
C CYS A 147 5.93 9.45 2.53
N ALA A 148 6.49 9.64 3.74
CA ALA A 148 6.29 8.72 4.85
C ALA A 148 4.80 8.63 5.25
N ASN A 149 4.09 9.75 5.28
CA ASN A 149 2.65 9.78 5.56
C ASN A 149 1.85 9.09 4.45
N ALA A 150 2.18 9.32 3.18
CA ALA A 150 1.53 8.63 2.06
C ALA A 150 1.72 7.11 2.13
N ASN A 151 2.92 6.65 2.50
CA ASN A 151 3.20 5.22 2.70
C ASN A 151 2.47 4.63 3.90
N ALA A 152 2.37 5.37 5.01
CA ALA A 152 1.60 4.93 6.16
C ALA A 152 0.11 4.81 5.80
N LEU A 153 -0.44 5.78 5.06
CA LEU A 153 -1.83 5.74 4.60
C LEU A 153 -2.05 4.61 3.59
N ALA A 154 -1.08 4.35 2.70
CA ALA A 154 -1.12 3.23 1.78
C ALA A 154 -1.19 1.89 2.52
N GLN A 155 -0.44 1.73 3.60
CA GLN A 155 -0.50 0.53 4.44
C GLN A 155 -1.85 0.37 5.14
N MET A 156 -2.44 1.46 5.65
CA MET A 156 -3.77 1.43 6.26
C MET A 156 -4.87 1.04 5.26
N VAL A 157 -4.80 1.54 4.03
CA VAL A 157 -5.81 1.26 2.98
C VAL A 157 -5.61 -0.12 2.33
N ALA A 158 -4.38 -0.66 2.35
CA ALA A 158 -4.09 -1.99 1.79
C ALA A 158 -4.83 -3.13 2.50
N ASN A 159 -5.24 -2.92 3.76
CA ASN A 159 -6.07 -3.84 4.52
C ASN A 159 -7.26 -3.08 5.14
N PRO A 160 -8.46 -3.14 4.52
CA PRO A 160 -9.61 -2.37 4.99
C PRO A 160 -10.07 -2.74 6.41
N LYS A 161 -9.72 -3.94 6.92
CA LYS A 161 -10.00 -4.31 8.33
C LYS A 161 -9.27 -3.39 9.30
N ASP A 162 -8.09 -2.90 8.93
CA ASP A 162 -7.29 -2.00 9.77
C ASP A 162 -7.95 -0.62 9.91
N LEU A 163 -8.84 -0.23 8.99
CA LEU A 163 -9.62 1.01 9.11
C LEU A 163 -10.77 0.90 10.12
N ILE A 164 -11.24 -0.32 10.41
CA ILE A 164 -12.38 -0.55 11.32
C ILE A 164 -11.89 -0.87 12.73
N VAL A 165 -10.92 -1.79 12.86
CA VAL A 165 -10.47 -2.32 14.15
C VAL A 165 -9.12 -1.73 14.57
N GLY A 166 -8.32 -1.23 13.63
CA GLY A 166 -6.93 -0.89 13.87
C GLY A 166 -6.07 -2.13 14.03
N GLN A 167 -4.88 -2.13 13.43
CA GLN A 167 -3.92 -3.19 13.69
C GLN A 167 -3.36 -3.01 15.13
N PRO A 168 -3.38 -4.03 16.00
CA PRO A 168 -2.77 -3.91 17.32
C PRO A 168 -1.28 -3.61 17.16
N MET A 169 -0.77 -2.68 17.96
CA MET A 169 0.67 -2.40 17.95
C MET A 169 1.42 -3.68 18.29
N SER A 170 2.24 -4.16 17.36
CA SER A 170 3.20 -5.23 17.64
C SER A 170 4.07 -4.81 18.83
N GLY A 171 4.42 -5.75 19.70
CA GLY A 171 5.28 -5.48 20.86
C GLY A 171 6.45 -4.57 20.50
N THR A 172 6.73 -3.59 21.36
CA THR A 172 7.78 -2.61 21.15
C THR A 172 9.08 -3.32 20.78
N GLN A 173 9.65 -3.01 19.61
CA GLN A 173 10.95 -3.54 19.22
C GLN A 173 12.03 -2.87 20.08
N GLY A 174 12.22 -3.37 21.30
CA GLY A 174 13.18 -2.86 22.27
C GLY A 174 14.59 -2.75 21.67
N GLN A 175 14.97 -3.71 20.82
CA GLN A 175 16.26 -3.67 20.09
C GLN A 175 16.41 -2.41 19.23
N LYS A 176 15.35 -1.96 18.56
CA LYS A 176 15.39 -0.73 17.76
C LYS A 176 15.47 0.52 18.65
N ALA A 177 14.76 0.52 19.78
CA ALA A 177 14.84 1.60 20.75
C ALA A 177 16.27 1.73 21.34
N VAL A 178 16.86 0.59 21.74
CA VAL A 178 18.21 0.52 22.32
C VAL A 178 19.30 0.84 21.30
N SER A 179 19.10 0.50 20.02
CA SER A 179 20.06 0.86 18.95
C SER A 179 20.32 2.37 18.86
N SER A 180 19.36 3.19 19.29
CA SER A 180 19.52 4.64 19.35
C SER A 180 20.54 5.07 20.41
N ILE A 181 20.57 4.35 21.54
CA ILE A 181 21.51 4.54 22.64
C ILE A 181 22.87 3.99 22.24
N ASP A 182 22.93 2.79 21.68
CA ASP A 182 24.18 2.18 21.22
C ASP A 182 24.87 3.06 20.17
N ASN A 183 24.12 3.61 19.22
CA ASN A 183 24.65 4.55 18.23
C ASN A 183 25.06 5.92 18.82
N TYR A 184 24.49 6.31 19.97
CA TYR A 184 24.90 7.52 20.68
C TYR A 184 26.20 7.31 21.46
N LEU A 185 26.37 6.12 22.04
CA LEU A 185 27.56 5.73 22.79
C LEU A 185 28.70 5.26 21.88
N ALA A 186 28.41 4.90 20.63
CA ALA A 186 29.40 4.49 19.66
C ALA A 186 30.38 5.63 19.34
N PRO A 187 31.70 5.37 19.34
CA PRO A 187 32.68 6.35 18.92
C PRO A 187 32.44 6.77 17.45
N PRO A 188 32.71 8.05 17.10
CA PRO A 188 32.51 8.51 15.73
C PRO A 188 33.34 7.67 14.75
N PRO A 189 32.78 7.32 13.57
CA PRO A 189 33.53 6.59 12.57
C PRO A 189 34.77 7.39 12.18
N GLN A 190 35.95 6.81 12.41
CA GLN A 190 37.21 7.39 11.96
C GLN A 190 37.20 7.38 10.43
N ASN A 191 37.12 8.57 9.83
CA ASN A 191 37.30 8.74 8.39
C ASN A 191 38.68 8.20 8.01
N GLN A 192 38.75 7.00 7.45
CA GLN A 192 39.91 6.58 6.68
C GLN A 192 39.89 7.38 5.37
N GLN A 193 40.48 8.57 5.42
CA GLN A 193 41.00 9.21 4.21
C GLN A 193 42.13 8.31 3.69
N THR A 194 41.80 7.39 2.78
CA THR A 194 42.81 6.78 1.92
C THR A 194 43.38 7.86 1.02
N ILE A 195 44.49 8.45 1.45
CA ILE A 195 45.38 9.23 0.60
C ILE A 195 46.00 8.23 -0.40
N ASN A 196 45.37 8.08 -1.57
CA ASN A 196 45.99 7.37 -2.69
C ASN A 196 47.05 8.29 -3.32
N GLY A 197 48.25 8.28 -2.75
CA GLY A 197 49.46 8.70 -3.43
C GLY A 197 49.85 7.65 -4.47
N SER A 198 49.41 7.82 -5.71
CA SER A 198 49.99 7.08 -6.83
C SER A 198 51.38 7.61 -7.11
N SER A 199 52.40 6.85 -6.71
CA SER A 199 53.76 6.96 -7.23
C SER A 199 54.18 5.58 -7.71
N THR A 200 54.00 5.36 -9.00
CA THR A 200 54.58 4.25 -9.76
C THR A 200 56.10 4.34 -9.74
N ASN A 201 56.79 3.30 -9.27
CA ASN A 201 57.78 2.55 -10.07
C ASN A 201 58.55 1.50 -9.25
N THR A 202 58.93 0.44 -9.98
CA THR A 202 60.13 -0.40 -9.83
C THR A 202 60.15 -1.55 -8.80
N LEU A 203 59.92 -2.75 -9.36
CA LEU A 203 60.85 -3.90 -9.40
C LEU A 203 61.46 -4.46 -8.10
N GLY A 204 61.21 -5.75 -7.86
CA GLY A 204 62.26 -6.70 -7.49
C GLY A 204 62.00 -7.63 -6.31
N GLY A 205 61.94 -8.94 -6.59
CA GLY A 205 62.78 -9.91 -5.86
C GLY A 205 62.14 -10.79 -4.79
N SER A 206 62.03 -12.08 -5.14
CA SER A 206 61.94 -13.29 -4.29
C SER A 206 62.58 -13.22 -2.90
N LEU A 207 61.92 -13.81 -1.89
CA LEU A 207 62.12 -15.18 -1.37
C LEU A 207 60.99 -15.52 -0.38
#